data_AF-A0A1J3G687-F1
#
_entry.id   AF-A0A1J3G687-F1
#
_cell.length_a   1.000
_cell.length_b   1.000
_cell.length_c   1.000
_cell.angle_alpha   90.00
_cell.angle_beta   90.00
_cell.angle_gamma   90.00
#
_symmetry.space_group_name_H-M   'P 1'
#
loop_
_entity.id
_entity.type
_entity.pdbx_description
1 polymer ?
#
loop_
_entity_poly.entity_id
_entity_poly.type
_entity_poly.pdbx_seq_one_letter_code
_entity_poly.pdbx_strand_id
1 'polypeptide(L)'
;WWLPVVKVPSDGLSEESRRLLHSQKDSVAQVLKAATAINALVLSEMHIPDNYIDSLPKNGKTSLGDFLYKSITEESFDPDYFLSCLDLSTEHKVLDLKNRIEASMVIWKRKMNQKEKDCKSQWGSSVSLEKRELFEVRAETILVMLKQQFPGIPQSSLEVSKIKNNKDVGQAILESYSRVLESLAWKIMSRVEDVLEADLLAQRQLVGEAEGRSESEAESEYEEMEKVVGAETPNSRKLSDFIGWRLSSDTKKHSSMGDIEFFYRVEQEKPMMMMKSPRAIPKKLSYLAKLENMRSPSERH
;
A
#
# COMPACT_ATOMS: atom_id res chain seq x y z
N TRP A 1 -12.85 -5.40 21.11
CA TRP A 1 -12.96 -5.89 22.50
C TRP A 1 -12.42 -7.31 22.71
N TRP A 2 -12.11 -8.09 21.67
CA TRP A 2 -11.51 -9.44 21.81
C TRP A 2 -9.96 -9.43 21.89
N LEU A 3 -9.33 -8.28 21.69
CA LEU A 3 -7.89 -8.12 21.77
C LEU A 3 -7.51 -7.66 23.18
N PRO A 4 -6.50 -8.27 23.82
CA PRO A 4 -6.04 -7.83 25.12
C PRO A 4 -5.48 -6.40 25.01
N VAL A 5 -5.80 -5.58 26.01
CA VAL A 5 -5.31 -4.20 26.09
C VAL A 5 -3.82 -4.21 26.43
N VAL A 6 -3.01 -3.56 25.60
CA VAL A 6 -1.58 -3.41 25.82
C VAL A 6 -1.35 -2.44 26.98
N LYS A 7 -0.40 -2.77 27.86
CA LYS A 7 0.07 -1.89 28.93
C LYS A 7 1.59 -1.78 28.87
N VAL A 8 2.08 -0.60 29.17
CA VAL A 8 3.50 -0.25 29.28
C VAL A 8 3.78 0.28 30.69
N PRO A 9 5.05 0.35 31.14
CA PRO A 9 5.40 1.01 32.39
C PRO A 9 4.88 2.46 32.44
N SER A 10 4.62 2.98 33.65
CA SER A 10 4.09 4.34 33.83
C SER A 10 5.06 5.41 33.33
N ASP A 11 6.36 5.14 33.38
CA ASP A 11 7.44 5.97 32.84
C ASP A 11 7.67 5.77 31.34
N GLY A 12 6.86 4.93 30.68
CA GLY A 12 7.02 4.54 29.28
C GLY A 12 8.03 3.42 29.06
N LEU A 13 8.30 3.11 27.81
CA LEU A 13 9.32 2.15 27.40
C LEU A 13 10.70 2.79 27.47
N SER A 14 11.71 1.97 27.79
CA SER A 14 13.10 2.38 27.65
C SER A 14 13.44 2.74 26.20
N GLU A 15 14.35 3.70 26.02
CA GLU A 15 14.83 4.10 24.68
C GLU A 15 15.31 2.92 23.83
N GLU A 16 16.00 1.96 24.46
CA GLU A 16 16.47 0.74 23.79
C GLU A 16 15.31 -0.12 23.28
N SER A 17 14.29 -0.33 24.12
CA SER A 17 13.10 -1.11 23.75
C SER A 17 12.31 -0.42 22.64
N ARG A 18 12.16 0.91 22.72
CA ARG A 18 11.45 1.71 21.70
C ARG A 18 12.17 1.64 20.36
N ARG A 19 13.50 1.81 20.34
CA ARG A 19 14.31 1.68 19.13
C ARG A 19 14.22 0.27 18.54
N LEU A 20 14.24 -0.77 19.37
CA LEU A 20 14.05 -2.15 18.92
C LEU A 20 12.68 -2.33 18.25
N LEU A 21 11.60 -1.85 18.86
CA LEU A 21 10.26 -1.94 18.29
C LEU A 21 10.13 -1.22 16.95
N HIS A 22 10.71 -0.02 16.80
CA HIS A 22 10.76 0.67 15.52
C HIS A 22 11.53 -0.13 14.45
N SER A 23 12.70 -0.67 14.80
CA SER A 23 13.48 -1.50 13.88
C SER A 23 12.72 -2.77 13.46
N GLN A 24 12.03 -3.42 14.39
CA GLN A 24 11.17 -4.58 14.08
C GLN A 24 9.99 -4.18 13.19
N LYS A 25 9.35 -3.04 13.47
CA LYS A 25 8.26 -2.50 12.64
C LYS A 25 8.73 -2.29 11.19
N ASP A 26 9.90 -1.67 11.00
CA ASP A 26 10.45 -1.41 9.67
C ASP A 26 10.78 -2.72 8.93
N SER A 27 11.36 -3.70 9.64
CA SER A 27 11.64 -5.04 9.09
C SER A 27 10.35 -5.74 8.63
N VAL A 28 9.33 -5.76 9.48
CA VAL A 28 8.03 -6.38 9.17
C VAL A 28 7.33 -5.65 8.03
N ALA A 29 7.46 -4.31 7.95
CA ALA A 29 6.91 -3.53 6.85
C ALA A 29 7.52 -3.90 5.49
N GLN A 30 8.82 -4.24 5.43
CA GLN A 30 9.44 -4.74 4.19
C GLN A 30 8.92 -6.13 3.80
N VAL A 31 8.72 -7.02 4.78
CA VAL A 31 8.10 -8.34 4.54
C VAL A 31 6.67 -8.16 4.02
N LEU A 32 5.89 -7.25 4.62
CA LEU A 32 4.56 -6.92 4.16
C LEU A 32 4.59 -6.45 2.70
N LYS A 33 5.41 -5.44 2.38
CA LYS A 33 5.58 -4.93 1.00
C LYS A 33 5.90 -6.05 0.01
N ALA A 34 6.86 -6.92 0.34
CA ALA A 34 7.28 -8.02 -0.53
C ALA A 34 6.16 -9.07 -0.73
N ALA A 35 5.50 -9.49 0.35
CA ALA A 35 4.40 -10.45 0.29
C ALA A 35 3.23 -9.90 -0.55
N THR A 36 2.86 -8.65 -0.30
CA THR A 36 1.82 -7.91 -1.03
C THR A 36 2.14 -7.77 -2.53
N ALA A 37 3.42 -7.58 -2.89
CA ALA A 37 3.87 -7.49 -4.29
C ALA A 37 3.80 -8.86 -5.00
N ILE A 38 4.26 -9.92 -4.35
CA ILE A 38 4.16 -11.30 -4.88
C ILE A 38 2.69 -11.67 -5.10
N ASN A 39 1.83 -11.39 -4.11
CA ASN A 39 0.41 -11.69 -4.21
C ASN A 39 -0.25 -10.96 -5.39
N ALA A 40 0.06 -9.67 -5.56
CA ALA A 40 -0.44 -8.88 -6.68
C ALA A 40 0.02 -9.41 -8.04
N LEU A 41 1.29 -9.81 -8.16
CA LEU A 41 1.85 -10.37 -9.40
C LEU A 41 1.16 -11.69 -9.77
N VAL A 42 1.01 -12.61 -8.81
CA VAL A 42 0.36 -13.90 -9.07
C VAL A 42 -1.10 -13.69 -9.47
N LEU A 43 -1.82 -12.78 -8.80
CA LEU A 43 -3.19 -12.43 -9.15
C LEU A 43 -3.30 -11.76 -10.53
N SER A 44 -2.31 -11.00 -10.97
CA SER A 44 -2.33 -10.38 -12.31
C SER A 44 -2.16 -11.43 -13.41
N GLU A 45 -1.32 -12.45 -13.18
CA GLU A 45 -1.07 -13.57 -14.10
C GLU A 45 -2.18 -14.64 -14.11
N MET A 46 -3.01 -14.71 -13.06
CA MET A 46 -4.15 -15.62 -13.02
C MET A 46 -5.17 -15.29 -14.12
N HIS A 47 -5.63 -16.36 -14.80
CA HIS A 47 -6.65 -16.28 -15.85
C HIS A 47 -7.95 -15.66 -15.34
N ILE A 48 -8.54 -14.75 -16.12
CA ILE A 48 -9.84 -14.14 -15.79
C ILE A 48 -10.95 -15.13 -16.17
N PRO A 49 -11.74 -15.64 -15.21
CA PRO A 49 -12.76 -16.66 -15.47
C PRO A 49 -13.90 -16.17 -16.40
N ASP A 50 -14.40 -17.06 -17.28
CA ASP A 50 -15.47 -16.72 -18.23
C ASP A 50 -16.77 -16.27 -17.54
N ASN A 51 -17.13 -16.91 -16.42
CA ASN A 51 -18.29 -16.53 -15.61
C ASN A 51 -18.20 -15.09 -15.06
N TYR A 52 -16.99 -14.62 -14.72
CA TYR A 52 -16.80 -13.22 -14.35
C TYR A 52 -17.04 -12.32 -15.56
N ILE A 53 -16.45 -12.67 -16.70
CA ILE A 53 -16.59 -11.88 -17.94
C ILE A 53 -18.06 -11.78 -18.37
N ASP A 54 -18.81 -12.87 -18.28
CA ASP A 54 -20.23 -12.92 -18.63
C ASP A 54 -21.11 -12.09 -17.68
N SER A 55 -20.65 -11.87 -16.43
CA SER A 55 -21.33 -11.01 -15.46
C SER A 55 -21.07 -9.51 -15.67
N LEU A 56 -20.07 -9.14 -16.48
CA LEU A 56 -19.69 -7.74 -16.67
C LEU A 56 -20.70 -6.96 -17.51
N PRO A 57 -20.88 -5.66 -17.24
CA PRO A 57 -21.62 -4.78 -18.13
C PRO A 57 -21.03 -4.71 -19.55
N LYS A 58 -21.86 -4.37 -20.54
CA LYS A 58 -21.45 -4.27 -21.96
C LYS A 58 -20.36 -3.21 -22.23
N ASN A 59 -20.22 -2.22 -21.36
CA ASN A 59 -19.27 -1.13 -21.54
C ASN A 59 -18.73 -0.62 -20.19
N GLY A 60 -17.47 -0.15 -20.18
CA GLY A 60 -16.81 0.34 -18.97
C GLY A 60 -17.46 1.59 -18.39
N LYS A 61 -18.18 2.39 -19.20
CA LYS A 61 -18.94 3.53 -18.72
C LYS A 61 -20.07 3.11 -17.77
N THR A 62 -20.77 2.01 -18.05
CA THR A 62 -21.81 1.46 -17.17
C THR A 62 -21.21 0.93 -15.86
N SER A 63 -20.02 0.33 -15.90
CA SER A 63 -19.32 -0.11 -14.69
C SER A 63 -18.83 1.06 -13.83
N LEU A 64 -18.22 2.07 -14.45
CA LEU A 64 -17.70 3.26 -13.75
C LEU A 64 -18.77 4.28 -13.38
N GLY A 65 -19.92 4.31 -14.04
CA GLY A 65 -20.86 5.42 -13.92
C GLY A 65 -20.34 6.71 -14.58
N ASP A 66 -21.25 7.68 -14.76
CA ASP A 66 -20.97 8.89 -15.55
C ASP A 66 -19.83 9.74 -14.99
N PHE A 67 -19.82 9.96 -13.67
CA PHE A 67 -18.82 10.79 -13.01
C PHE A 67 -17.40 10.21 -13.16
N LEU A 68 -17.19 8.96 -12.72
CA LEU A 68 -15.87 8.34 -12.77
C LEU A 68 -15.37 8.18 -14.21
N TYR A 69 -16.27 7.82 -15.14
CA TYR A 69 -15.91 7.71 -16.54
C TYR A 69 -15.47 9.06 -17.11
N LYS A 70 -16.19 10.14 -16.82
CA LYS A 70 -15.80 11.48 -17.26
C LYS A 70 -14.42 11.85 -16.72
N SER A 71 -14.20 11.71 -15.41
CA SER A 71 -12.91 12.07 -14.79
C SER A 71 -11.73 11.26 -15.32
N ILE A 72 -11.87 9.93 -15.50
CA ILE A 72 -10.80 9.09 -16.02
C ILE A 72 -10.51 9.39 -17.50
N THR A 73 -11.49 9.92 -18.24
CA THR A 73 -11.36 10.19 -19.69
C THR A 73 -11.09 11.65 -20.06
N GLU A 74 -10.94 12.53 -19.07
CA GLU A 74 -10.56 13.94 -19.29
C GLU A 74 -9.14 14.10 -19.82
N GLU A 75 -8.85 15.24 -20.45
CA GLU A 75 -7.55 15.49 -21.07
C GLU A 75 -6.43 15.58 -20.03
N SER A 76 -6.63 16.38 -18.98
CA SER A 76 -5.83 16.38 -17.77
C SER A 76 -6.39 15.41 -16.74
N PHE A 77 -5.53 14.69 -16.03
CA PHE A 77 -5.92 13.79 -14.96
C PHE A 77 -4.90 13.86 -13.84
N ASP A 78 -5.40 14.14 -12.64
CA ASP A 78 -4.65 14.09 -11.40
C ASP A 78 -5.30 13.03 -10.50
N PRO A 79 -4.60 11.92 -10.21
CA PRO A 79 -5.17 10.83 -9.43
C PRO A 79 -5.40 11.20 -7.96
N ASP A 80 -4.60 12.12 -7.40
CA ASP A 80 -4.78 12.60 -6.02
C ASP A 80 -6.06 13.43 -5.92
N TYR A 81 -6.25 14.37 -6.85
CA TYR A 81 -7.49 15.15 -6.96
C TYR A 81 -8.70 14.23 -7.19
N PHE A 82 -8.58 13.27 -8.11
CA PHE A 82 -9.65 12.30 -8.41
C PHE A 82 -10.13 11.57 -7.16
N LEU A 83 -9.21 11.01 -6.36
CA LEU A 83 -9.57 10.31 -5.13
C LEU A 83 -10.14 11.25 -4.06
N SER A 84 -9.65 12.50 -3.99
CA SER A 84 -10.17 13.49 -3.04
C SER A 84 -11.63 13.90 -3.30
N CYS A 85 -12.11 13.77 -4.54
CA CYS A 85 -13.49 14.04 -4.92
C CYS A 85 -14.45 12.89 -4.61
N LEU A 86 -13.93 11.73 -4.19
CA LEU A 86 -14.73 10.53 -3.93
C LEU A 86 -14.96 10.32 -2.44
N ASP A 87 -16.13 9.77 -2.13
CA ASP A 87 -16.44 9.35 -0.78
C ASP A 87 -15.82 7.98 -0.49
N LEU A 88 -14.67 8.00 0.18
CA LEU A 88 -13.91 6.83 0.61
C LEU A 88 -14.01 6.61 2.14
N SER A 89 -15.07 7.11 2.77
CA SER A 89 -15.27 7.08 4.23
C SER A 89 -15.43 5.68 4.83
N THR A 90 -15.77 4.68 4.01
CA THR A 90 -16.05 3.31 4.47
C THR A 90 -15.35 2.30 3.57
N GLU A 91 -14.92 1.20 4.16
CA GLU A 91 -14.28 0.07 3.46
C GLU A 91 -15.11 -0.43 2.26
N HIS A 92 -16.44 -0.51 2.41
CA HIS A 92 -17.34 -0.92 1.33
C HIS A 92 -17.30 0.03 0.11
N LYS A 93 -17.19 1.34 0.33
CA LYS A 93 -17.09 2.32 -0.77
C LYS A 93 -15.75 2.22 -1.50
N VAL A 94 -14.67 2.00 -0.75
CA VAL A 94 -13.34 1.76 -1.31
C VAL A 94 -13.34 0.49 -2.16
N LEU A 95 -13.93 -0.60 -1.66
CA LEU A 95 -14.05 -1.86 -2.38
C LEU A 95 -14.96 -1.76 -3.61
N ASP A 96 -16.07 -1.01 -3.54
CA ASP A 96 -16.94 -0.74 -4.70
C ASP A 96 -16.16 -0.04 -5.81
N LEU A 97 -15.39 1.01 -5.46
CA LEU A 97 -14.54 1.71 -6.42
C LEU A 97 -13.52 0.77 -7.06
N LYS A 98 -12.80 -0.03 -6.25
CA LYS A 98 -11.84 -1.04 -6.74
C LYS A 98 -12.50 -1.98 -7.76
N ASN A 99 -13.65 -2.56 -7.41
CA ASN A 99 -14.41 -3.47 -8.27
C ASN A 99 -14.79 -2.82 -9.61
N ARG A 100 -15.27 -1.57 -9.58
CA ARG A 100 -15.72 -0.84 -10.78
C ARG A 100 -14.57 -0.49 -11.72
N ILE A 101 -13.42 -0.14 -11.18
CA ILE A 101 -12.19 0.12 -11.94
C ILE A 101 -11.69 -1.17 -12.60
N GLU A 102 -11.54 -2.26 -11.83
CA GLU A 102 -11.10 -3.56 -12.35
C GLU A 102 -12.04 -4.09 -13.43
N ALA A 103 -13.35 -4.05 -13.19
CA ALA A 103 -14.36 -4.43 -14.19
C ALA A 103 -14.18 -3.66 -15.51
N SER A 104 -13.91 -2.36 -15.42
CA SER A 104 -13.73 -1.50 -16.59
C SER A 104 -12.45 -1.80 -17.34
N MET A 105 -11.35 -2.04 -16.63
CA MET A 105 -10.10 -2.50 -17.23
C MET A 105 -10.29 -3.82 -18.00
N VAL A 106 -10.98 -4.80 -17.41
CA VAL A 106 -11.27 -6.07 -18.09
C VAL A 106 -12.10 -5.85 -19.37
N ILE A 107 -13.11 -4.97 -19.33
CA ILE A 107 -13.92 -4.62 -20.50
C ILE A 107 -13.06 -3.95 -21.58
N TRP A 108 -12.17 -3.03 -21.23
CA TRP A 108 -11.31 -2.33 -22.17
C TRP A 108 -10.29 -3.27 -22.83
N LYS A 109 -9.61 -4.11 -22.04
CA LYS A 109 -8.67 -5.14 -22.51
C LYS A 109 -9.35 -6.10 -23.50
N ARG A 110 -10.57 -6.57 -23.18
CA ARG A 110 -11.35 -7.43 -24.09
C ARG A 110 -11.69 -6.73 -25.40
N LYS A 111 -12.16 -5.48 -25.35
CA LYS A 111 -12.53 -4.72 -26.55
C LYS A 111 -11.33 -4.40 -27.44
N MET A 112 -10.15 -4.24 -26.86
CA MET A 112 -8.90 -4.07 -27.61
C MET A 112 -8.55 -5.37 -28.36
N ASN A 113 -8.50 -6.50 -27.64
CA ASN A 113 -8.17 -7.80 -28.22
C ASN A 113 -9.17 -8.26 -29.29
N GLN A 114 -10.46 -7.95 -29.14
CA GLN A 114 -11.47 -8.26 -30.14
C GLN A 114 -11.27 -7.44 -31.43
N LYS A 115 -10.90 -6.16 -31.32
CA LYS A 115 -10.62 -5.31 -32.49
C LYS A 115 -9.38 -5.74 -33.26
N GLU A 116 -8.33 -6.20 -32.58
CA GLU A 116 -7.13 -6.71 -33.23
C GLU A 116 -7.39 -8.01 -34.01
N LYS A 117 -8.20 -8.91 -33.44
CA LYS A 117 -8.60 -10.17 -34.09
C LYS A 117 -9.55 -9.93 -35.27
N ASP A 118 -10.50 -9.00 -35.12
CA ASP A 118 -11.54 -8.73 -36.10
C ASP A 118 -11.15 -7.66 -37.14
N CYS A 119 -9.85 -7.48 -37.45
CA CYS A 119 -9.09 -6.56 -38.35
C CYS A 119 -9.77 -5.95 -39.62
N LYS A 120 -11.09 -5.75 -39.60
CA LYS A 120 -12.05 -5.50 -40.69
C LYS A 120 -13.33 -4.79 -40.21
N SER A 121 -13.69 -4.81 -38.92
CA SER A 121 -14.85 -4.03 -38.46
C SER A 121 -14.47 -2.58 -38.12
N GLN A 122 -14.36 -1.77 -39.16
CA GLN A 122 -14.35 -0.31 -39.12
C GLN A 122 -15.74 0.19 -38.72
N TRP A 123 -16.12 0.06 -37.44
CA TRP A 123 -17.33 0.72 -36.92
C TRP A 123 -17.10 1.30 -35.53
N GLY A 124 -17.04 2.63 -35.48
CA GLY A 124 -17.53 3.45 -34.37
C GLY A 124 -16.87 3.25 -33.00
N SER A 125 -15.63 3.73 -32.82
CA SER A 125 -15.23 4.19 -31.49
C SER A 125 -14.49 5.50 -31.61
N SER A 126 -15.08 6.55 -31.04
CA SER A 126 -14.58 7.93 -30.97
C SER A 126 -13.29 8.08 -30.15
N VAL A 127 -12.72 6.98 -29.64
CA VAL A 127 -11.54 6.96 -28.78
C VAL A 127 -10.44 6.19 -29.49
N SER A 128 -9.33 6.87 -29.78
CA SER A 128 -8.10 6.31 -30.37
C SER A 128 -7.50 5.21 -29.48
N LEU A 129 -6.63 4.36 -30.03
CA LEU A 129 -5.93 3.32 -29.27
C LEU A 129 -5.08 3.93 -28.15
N GLU A 130 -4.32 4.97 -28.46
CA GLU A 130 -3.51 5.75 -27.52
C GLU A 130 -4.32 6.29 -26.33
N LYS A 131 -5.55 6.78 -26.57
CA LYS A 131 -6.44 7.23 -25.48
C LYS A 131 -6.92 6.07 -24.59
N ARG A 132 -7.03 4.85 -25.11
CA ARG A 132 -7.41 3.68 -24.28
C ARG A 132 -6.26 3.16 -23.44
N GLU A 133 -5.05 3.14 -23.99
CA GLU A 133 -3.83 2.83 -23.23
C GLU A 133 -3.66 3.83 -22.07
N LEU A 134 -3.92 5.12 -22.31
CA LEU A 134 -3.94 6.13 -21.26
C LEU A 134 -4.96 5.83 -20.15
N PHE A 135 -6.17 5.38 -20.49
CA PHE A 135 -7.18 5.04 -19.49
C PHE A 135 -6.79 3.80 -18.67
N GLU A 136 -6.10 2.85 -19.29
CA GLU A 136 -5.56 1.68 -18.59
C GLU A 136 -4.50 2.10 -17.57
N VAL A 137 -3.51 2.89 -17.97
CA VAL A 137 -2.47 3.40 -17.07
C VAL A 137 -3.07 4.21 -15.91
N ARG A 138 -4.08 5.04 -16.18
CA ARG A 138 -4.80 5.81 -15.14
C ARG A 138 -5.52 4.88 -14.17
N ALA A 139 -6.21 3.85 -14.67
CA ALA A 139 -6.90 2.87 -13.84
C ALA A 139 -5.92 2.09 -12.96
N GLU A 140 -4.79 1.66 -13.50
CA GLU A 140 -3.73 0.97 -12.75
C GLU A 140 -3.14 1.86 -11.66
N THR A 141 -2.88 3.13 -11.99
CA THR A 141 -2.41 4.13 -11.01
C THR A 141 -3.39 4.28 -9.85
N ILE A 142 -4.70 4.39 -10.14
CA ILE A 142 -5.72 4.46 -9.09
C ILE A 142 -5.71 3.20 -8.21
N LEU A 143 -5.63 2.00 -8.81
CA LEU A 143 -5.60 0.75 -8.03
C LEU A 143 -4.38 0.67 -7.11
N VAL A 144 -3.21 1.11 -7.58
CA VAL A 144 -1.99 1.19 -6.77
C VAL A 144 -2.20 2.16 -5.59
N MET A 145 -2.77 3.35 -5.85
CA MET A 145 -3.02 4.33 -4.80
C MET A 145 -4.05 3.85 -3.77
N LEU A 146 -5.12 3.17 -4.20
CA LEU A 146 -6.08 2.55 -3.28
C LEU A 146 -5.39 1.53 -2.37
N LYS A 147 -4.48 0.72 -2.91
CA LYS A 147 -3.72 -0.27 -2.13
C LYS A 147 -2.77 0.38 -1.12
N GLN A 148 -2.18 1.52 -1.46
CA GLN A 148 -1.30 2.29 -0.56
C GLN A 148 -2.09 2.99 0.55
N GLN A 149 -3.21 3.63 0.22
CA GLN A 149 -4.04 4.36 1.19
C GLN A 149 -4.82 3.41 2.11
N PHE A 150 -5.16 2.22 1.61
CA PHE A 150 -5.97 1.25 2.34
C PHE A 150 -5.34 -0.15 2.23
N PRO A 151 -4.25 -0.43 2.97
CA PRO A 151 -3.54 -1.71 2.90
C PRO A 151 -4.37 -2.91 3.37
N GLY A 152 -5.52 -2.67 4.02
CA GLY A 152 -6.44 -3.70 4.51
C GLY A 152 -7.70 -3.91 3.66
N ILE A 153 -7.80 -3.36 2.44
CA ILE A 153 -9.01 -3.54 1.61
C ILE A 153 -9.26 -5.05 1.38
N PRO A 154 -10.51 -5.52 1.50
CA PRO A 154 -10.86 -6.91 1.21
C PRO A 154 -10.55 -7.27 -0.25
N GLN A 155 -10.46 -8.57 -0.51
CA GLN A 155 -10.28 -9.05 -1.88
C GLN A 155 -11.46 -8.59 -2.77
N SER A 156 -11.14 -8.14 -3.97
CA SER A 156 -12.12 -7.71 -4.95
C SER A 156 -12.92 -8.89 -5.51
N SER A 157 -14.03 -8.59 -6.17
CA SER A 157 -14.86 -9.60 -6.83
C SER A 157 -14.08 -10.31 -7.95
N LEU A 158 -13.19 -9.60 -8.65
CA LEU A 158 -12.32 -10.19 -9.66
C LEU A 158 -11.29 -11.13 -9.02
N GLU A 159 -10.61 -10.69 -7.96
CA GLU A 159 -9.62 -11.50 -7.23
C GLU A 159 -10.26 -12.78 -6.67
N VAL A 160 -11.41 -12.65 -6.00
CA VAL A 160 -12.17 -13.80 -5.48
C VAL A 160 -12.56 -14.76 -6.60
N SER A 161 -13.02 -14.24 -7.74
CA SER A 161 -13.37 -15.08 -8.90
C SER A 161 -12.15 -15.81 -9.46
N LYS A 162 -11.03 -15.10 -9.65
CA LYS A 162 -9.75 -15.69 -10.09
C LYS A 162 -9.32 -16.84 -9.18
N ILE A 163 -9.32 -16.61 -7.86
CA ILE A 163 -8.93 -17.63 -6.87
C ILE A 163 -9.89 -18.83 -6.92
N LYS A 164 -11.20 -18.58 -6.92
CA LYS A 164 -12.23 -19.64 -6.89
C LYS A 164 -12.18 -20.54 -8.13
N ASN A 165 -11.89 -19.96 -9.29
CA ASN A 165 -11.94 -20.66 -10.58
C ASN A 165 -10.54 -21.08 -11.09
N ASN A 166 -9.47 -20.78 -10.37
CA ASN A 166 -8.11 -21.16 -10.72
C ASN A 166 -7.94 -22.69 -10.73
N LYS A 167 -7.20 -23.20 -11.71
CA LYS A 167 -6.84 -24.62 -11.84
C LYS A 167 -5.33 -24.88 -11.77
N ASP A 168 -4.53 -23.82 -11.75
CA ASP A 168 -3.08 -23.90 -11.64
C ASP A 168 -2.66 -24.04 -10.16
N VAL A 169 -2.12 -25.20 -9.81
CA VAL A 169 -1.68 -25.51 -8.44
C VAL A 169 -0.53 -24.60 -7.99
N GLY A 170 0.38 -24.23 -8.89
CA GLY A 170 1.51 -23.35 -8.58
C GLY A 170 1.03 -21.94 -8.23
N GLN A 171 0.15 -21.36 -9.07
CA GLN A 171 -0.46 -20.06 -8.79
C GLN A 171 -1.30 -20.10 -7.51
N ALA A 172 -2.02 -21.19 -7.23
CA ALA A 172 -2.80 -21.34 -6.00
C ALA A 172 -1.91 -21.32 -4.74
N ILE A 173 -0.78 -22.03 -4.77
CA ILE A 173 0.19 -22.04 -3.66
C ILE A 173 0.80 -20.65 -3.48
N LEU A 174 1.24 -20.02 -4.58
CA LEU A 174 1.87 -18.70 -4.50
C LEU A 174 0.90 -17.63 -3.99
N GLU A 175 -0.34 -17.60 -4.46
CA GLU A 175 -1.38 -16.67 -3.99
C GLU A 175 -1.67 -16.90 -2.50
N SER A 176 -2.00 -18.13 -2.12
CA SER A 176 -2.45 -18.41 -0.75
C SER A 176 -1.33 -18.21 0.27
N TYR A 177 -0.10 -18.61 -0.06
CA TYR A 177 1.04 -18.45 0.84
C TYR A 177 1.44 -16.99 1.00
N SER A 178 1.55 -16.24 -0.11
CA SER A 178 1.86 -14.81 -0.06
C SER A 178 0.80 -14.02 0.72
N ARG A 179 -0.49 -14.33 0.53
CA ARG A 179 -1.59 -13.67 1.26
C ARG A 179 -1.56 -13.96 2.76
N VAL A 180 -1.21 -15.19 3.16
CA VAL A 180 -1.07 -15.54 4.60
C VAL A 180 0.09 -14.77 5.22
N LEU A 181 1.23 -14.65 4.52
CA LEU A 181 2.38 -13.86 4.97
C LEU A 181 2.04 -12.38 5.09
N GLU A 182 1.34 -11.81 4.10
CA GLU A 182 0.83 -10.43 4.12
C GLU A 182 -0.07 -10.20 5.36
N SER A 183 -1.05 -11.08 5.59
CA SER A 183 -1.94 -10.98 6.77
C SER A 183 -1.17 -11.07 8.09
N LEU A 184 -0.19 -11.98 8.18
CA LEU A 184 0.61 -12.15 9.38
C LEU A 184 1.51 -10.95 9.65
N ALA A 185 2.20 -10.44 8.62
CA ALA A 185 3.05 -9.26 8.73
C ALA A 185 2.24 -8.04 9.17
N TRP A 186 1.07 -7.81 8.57
CA TRP A 186 0.17 -6.73 8.97
C TRP A 186 -0.28 -6.87 10.44
N LYS A 187 -0.64 -8.08 10.88
CA LYS A 187 -1.02 -8.34 12.28
C LYS A 187 0.12 -8.03 13.26
N ILE A 188 1.34 -8.45 12.94
CA ILE A 188 2.52 -8.18 13.78
C ILE A 188 2.79 -6.68 13.83
N MET A 189 2.79 -6.01 12.67
CA MET A 189 3.01 -4.57 12.57
C MET A 189 1.98 -3.78 13.38
N SER A 190 0.68 -4.11 13.26
CA SER A 190 -0.39 -3.49 14.04
C SER A 190 -0.21 -3.69 15.55
N ARG A 191 0.27 -4.86 16.00
CA ARG A 191 0.56 -5.08 17.43
C ARG A 191 1.74 -4.26 17.93
N VAL A 192 2.77 -4.07 17.11
CA VAL A 192 3.89 -3.19 17.46
C VAL A 192 3.41 -1.74 17.54
N GLU A 193 2.53 -1.32 16.63
CA GLU A 193 1.90 0.00 16.67
C GLU A 193 1.05 0.22 17.92
N ASP A 194 0.24 -0.76 18.35
CA ASP A 194 -0.54 -0.68 19.59
C ASP A 194 0.36 -0.44 20.81
N VAL A 195 1.54 -1.09 20.86
CA VAL A 195 2.50 -0.93 21.96
C VAL A 195 3.15 0.45 21.93
N LEU A 196 3.56 0.92 20.74
CA LEU A 196 4.15 2.25 20.56
C LEU A 196 3.13 3.36 20.86
N GLU A 197 1.85 3.17 20.53
CA GLU A 197 0.80 4.11 20.87
C GLU A 197 0.55 4.17 22.39
N ALA A 198 0.53 3.02 23.06
CA ALA A 198 0.43 2.96 24.52
C ALA A 198 1.63 3.66 25.20
N ASP A 199 2.85 3.50 24.66
CA ASP A 199 4.06 4.20 25.11
C ASP A 199 3.94 5.72 24.94
N LEU A 200 3.47 6.19 23.78
CA LEU A 200 3.24 7.63 23.54
C LEU A 200 2.21 8.22 24.51
N LEU A 201 1.16 7.48 24.83
CA LEU A 201 0.15 7.90 25.79
C LEU A 201 0.71 7.99 27.21
N ALA A 202 1.53 7.02 27.64
CA ALA A 202 2.19 7.05 28.94
C ALA A 202 3.15 8.25 29.06
N GLN A 203 3.96 8.51 28.03
CA GLN A 203 4.87 9.66 28.02
C GLN A 203 4.13 11.00 28.08
N ARG A 204 2.98 11.13 27.40
CA ARG A 204 2.16 12.34 27.47
C ARG A 204 1.60 12.57 28.88
N GLN A 205 1.24 11.50 29.59
CA GLN A 205 0.75 11.60 30.97
C GLN A 205 1.85 12.11 31.91
N LEU A 206 3.08 11.64 31.76
CA LEU A 206 4.22 12.12 32.56
C LEU A 206 4.50 13.61 32.36
N VAL A 207 4.45 14.10 31.12
CA VAL A 207 4.66 15.53 30.82
C VAL A 207 3.52 16.38 31.38
N GLY A 208 2.27 15.92 31.27
CA GLY A 208 1.12 16.61 31.85
C GLY A 208 1.13 16.65 33.38
N GLU A 209 1.64 15.59 34.04
CA GLU A 209 1.82 15.56 35.50
C GLU A 209 2.99 16.44 35.97
N ALA A 210 4.05 16.57 35.17
CA ALA A 210 5.16 17.47 35.46
C ALA A 210 4.75 18.95 35.34
N GLU A 211 3.94 19.31 34.33
CA GLU A 211 3.41 20.67 34.17
C GLU A 211 2.38 21.01 35.27
N GLY A 212 1.53 20.06 35.67
CA GLY A 212 0.57 20.25 36.77
C GLY A 212 1.21 20.34 38.17
N ARG A 213 2.35 19.67 38.40
CA ARG A 213 3.11 19.79 39.66
C ARG A 213 3.87 21.11 39.78
N SER A 214 4.26 21.77 38.69
CA SER A 214 4.89 23.10 38.78
C SER A 214 3.91 24.20 39.18
N GLU A 215 2.62 24.09 38.86
CA GLU A 215 1.58 24.97 39.42
C GLU A 215 1.25 24.58 40.87
N SER A 216 1.26 23.27 41.12
CA SER A 216 1.34 22.55 42.40
C SER A 216 2.20 23.13 43.52
N GLU A 217 3.51 23.10 43.26
CA GLU A 217 4.57 23.37 44.22
C GLU A 217 4.86 24.87 44.36
N ALA A 218 4.54 25.65 43.33
CA ALA A 218 4.48 27.10 43.43
C ALA A 218 3.46 27.54 44.48
N GLU A 219 2.44 26.72 44.79
CA GLU A 219 1.43 27.01 45.80
C GLU A 219 1.80 26.67 47.26
N SER A 220 2.90 25.96 47.49
CA SER A 220 3.30 25.54 48.85
C SER A 220 4.55 26.24 49.38
N GLU A 221 5.32 26.94 48.55
CA GLU A 221 6.57 27.58 48.97
C GLU A 221 6.41 29.06 49.41
N TYR A 222 5.21 29.66 49.28
CA TYR A 222 5.01 31.07 49.62
C TYR A 222 4.53 31.37 51.04
N GLU A 223 4.24 30.37 51.89
CA GLU A 223 3.90 30.64 53.30
C GLU A 223 5.11 30.62 54.26
N GLU A 224 6.24 30.03 53.89
CA GLU A 224 7.37 29.84 54.83
C GLU A 224 8.55 30.80 54.62
N MET A 225 8.54 31.66 53.59
CA MET A 225 9.66 32.55 53.27
C MET A 225 9.37 34.06 53.43
N GLU A 226 8.32 34.45 54.16
CA GLU A 226 8.01 35.87 54.44
C GLU A 226 8.52 36.38 55.81
N LYS A 227 9.58 35.76 56.35
CA LYS A 227 10.38 36.35 57.43
C LYS A 227 11.85 36.04 57.19
N VAL A 228 12.57 36.97 56.56
CA VAL A 228 13.93 37.44 56.90
C VAL A 228 14.54 38.19 55.71
N VAL A 229 14.69 39.51 55.92
CA VAL A 229 15.73 40.41 55.41
C VAL A 229 15.65 40.88 53.95
N GLY A 230 15.40 42.18 53.84
CA GLY A 230 15.67 42.98 52.64
C GLY A 230 17.08 43.58 52.63
N ALA A 231 17.32 44.27 51.50
CA ALA A 231 18.49 45.06 51.10
C ALA A 231 19.61 44.28 50.37
N GLU A 232 19.58 44.38 49.04
CA GLU A 232 20.63 44.98 48.17
C GLU A 232 20.64 44.34 46.76
N THR A 233 20.20 45.12 45.77
CA THR A 233 20.58 45.01 44.34
C THR A 233 21.90 45.76 44.11
N PRO A 234 22.69 45.62 43.01
CA PRO A 234 22.30 45.08 41.69
C PRO A 234 23.39 44.24 40.98
N ASN A 235 22.98 43.37 40.04
CA ASN A 235 23.60 43.36 38.71
C ASN A 235 22.78 42.59 37.67
N SER A 236 22.39 43.35 36.65
CA SER A 236 21.85 42.97 35.35
C SER A 236 22.39 41.65 34.78
N ARG A 237 21.49 40.71 34.43
CA ARG A 237 21.44 40.05 33.10
C ARG A 237 19.98 39.66 32.77
N LYS A 238 19.47 40.18 31.65
CA LYS A 238 18.16 39.81 31.11
C LYS A 238 18.23 38.40 30.50
N LEU A 239 17.20 37.60 30.76
CA LEU A 239 16.97 36.24 30.22
C LEU A 239 16.81 36.16 28.69
N SER A 240 17.05 37.25 27.97
CA SER A 240 16.95 37.33 26.50
C SER A 240 18.21 36.86 25.76
N ASP A 241 19.33 36.60 26.46
CA ASP A 241 20.60 36.21 25.84
C ASP A 241 20.92 34.70 25.93
N PHE A 242 20.06 33.85 26.51
CA PHE A 242 20.38 32.43 26.68
C PHE A 242 19.69 31.45 25.72
N ILE A 243 18.55 31.77 25.09
CA ILE A 243 17.96 30.87 24.08
C ILE A 243 17.39 31.67 22.91
N GLY A 244 18.27 31.90 21.92
CA GLY A 244 17.95 32.49 20.63
C GLY A 244 17.13 31.57 19.74
N TRP A 245 16.10 32.17 19.14
CA TRP A 245 15.27 31.72 18.03
C TRP A 245 15.88 30.74 17.02
N ARG A 246 15.03 29.82 16.52
CA ARG A 246 14.55 29.91 15.12
C ARG A 246 13.22 29.18 14.93
N LEU A 247 12.16 29.96 14.82
CA LEU A 247 10.98 29.61 14.06
C LEU A 247 11.41 29.47 12.58
N SER A 248 11.19 28.30 11.99
CA SER A 248 11.15 28.13 10.55
C SER A 248 10.01 27.18 10.25
N SER A 249 8.92 27.77 9.76
CA SER A 249 7.90 27.10 8.99
C SER A 249 8.57 26.33 7.85
N ASP A 250 8.50 25.00 7.88
CA ASP A 250 8.81 24.18 6.71
C ASP A 250 7.87 22.97 6.73
N THR A 251 6.73 23.12 6.04
CA THR A 251 5.90 22.01 5.61
C THR A 251 6.67 21.19 4.59
N LYS A 252 7.37 20.15 5.03
CA LYS A 252 7.92 19.12 4.14
C LYS A 252 7.19 17.81 4.35
N LYS A 253 6.15 17.63 3.53
CA LYS A 253 5.69 16.32 3.08
C LYS A 253 6.89 15.61 2.44
N HIS A 254 7.49 14.65 3.15
CA HIS A 254 8.25 13.60 2.51
C HIS A 254 7.33 12.38 2.37
N SER A 255 6.43 12.46 1.37
CA SER A 255 5.90 11.23 0.77
C SER A 255 6.95 10.77 -0.23
N SER A 256 7.40 9.54 -0.02
CA SER A 256 8.43 8.82 -0.76
C SER A 256 8.19 8.86 -2.27
N MET A 257 8.95 9.68 -2.98
CA MET A 257 9.07 9.64 -4.44
C MET A 257 9.86 8.40 -4.91
N GLY A 258 10.48 7.67 -3.98
CA GLY A 258 11.28 6.47 -4.27
C GLY A 258 10.44 5.20 -4.47
N ASP A 259 9.27 5.09 -3.83
CA ASP A 259 8.39 3.92 -4.01
C ASP A 259 7.76 3.91 -5.42
N ILE A 260 7.51 5.07 -6.03
CA ILE A 260 6.98 5.19 -7.40
C ILE A 260 8.00 4.71 -8.44
N GLU A 261 9.28 5.09 -8.30
CA GLU A 261 10.32 4.71 -9.26
C GLU A 261 10.60 3.19 -9.26
N PHE A 262 10.41 2.51 -8.14
CA PHE A 262 10.57 1.06 -8.05
C PHE A 262 9.52 0.30 -8.86
N PHE A 263 8.25 0.74 -8.82
CA PHE A 263 7.19 0.14 -9.64
C PHE A 263 7.39 0.41 -11.14
N TYR A 264 7.88 1.60 -11.52
CA TYR A 264 8.20 1.89 -12.93
C TYR A 264 9.39 1.09 -13.49
N ARG A 265 10.40 0.76 -12.67
CA ARG A 265 11.57 0.00 -13.14
C ARG A 265 11.29 -1.48 -13.43
N VAL A 266 10.40 -2.12 -12.67
CA VAL A 266 10.09 -3.55 -12.87
C VAL A 266 9.39 -3.80 -14.22
N GLU A 267 8.72 -2.80 -14.78
CA GLU A 267 7.97 -2.93 -16.05
C GLU A 267 8.78 -2.52 -17.30
N GLN A 268 9.82 -1.68 -17.16
CA GLN A 268 10.63 -1.20 -18.29
C GLN A 268 11.82 -2.09 -18.67
N GLU A 269 12.21 -3.08 -17.85
CA GLU A 269 13.31 -4.00 -18.19
C GLU A 269 12.90 -5.15 -19.14
N LYS A 270 12.15 -4.84 -20.20
CA LYS A 270 12.11 -5.67 -21.42
C LYS A 270 12.86 -4.94 -22.54
N PRO A 271 14.08 -5.37 -22.91
CA PRO A 271 14.75 -4.76 -24.05
C PRO A 271 14.00 -5.09 -25.35
N MET A 272 13.47 -4.06 -26.00
CA MET A 272 13.02 -4.09 -27.41
C MET A 272 14.20 -4.51 -28.29
N MET A 273 14.32 -5.80 -28.59
CA MET A 273 15.15 -6.27 -29.69
C MET A 273 14.30 -6.42 -30.94
N MET A 274 14.45 -5.44 -31.84
CA MET A 274 14.08 -5.55 -33.26
C MET A 274 14.77 -6.79 -33.85
N MET A 275 14.03 -7.88 -34.08
CA MET A 275 14.52 -8.98 -34.90
C MET A 275 13.56 -9.30 -36.04
N LYS A 276 14.12 -9.13 -37.25
CA LYS A 276 13.57 -9.49 -38.55
C LYS A 276 13.23 -10.99 -38.57
N SER A 277 12.11 -11.33 -39.19
CA SER A 277 11.68 -12.71 -39.47
C SER A 277 12.72 -13.50 -40.26
N PRO A 278 12.93 -14.78 -39.91
CA PRO A 278 12.89 -15.81 -40.94
C PRO A 278 12.09 -17.06 -40.55
N ARG A 279 11.39 -17.61 -41.55
CA ARG A 279 10.71 -18.90 -41.56
C ARG A 279 11.64 -20.04 -41.08
N ALA A 280 11.25 -20.77 -40.02
CA ALA A 280 11.66 -22.16 -39.79
C ALA A 280 10.68 -22.86 -38.83
N ILE A 281 10.32 -24.10 -39.17
CA ILE A 281 9.34 -24.97 -38.49
C ILE A 281 9.94 -25.49 -37.16
N PRO A 282 9.22 -25.49 -36.01
CA PRO A 282 9.79 -26.04 -34.78
C PRO A 282 9.54 -27.55 -34.68
N LYS A 283 10.63 -28.33 -34.65
CA LYS A 283 10.63 -29.71 -34.14
C LYS A 283 10.55 -29.67 -32.61
N LYS A 284 9.57 -30.39 -32.04
CA LYS A 284 9.43 -30.62 -30.60
C LYS A 284 10.68 -31.34 -30.04
N LEU A 285 11.33 -30.74 -29.05
CA LEU A 285 12.27 -31.40 -28.15
C LEU A 285 11.69 -31.30 -26.74
N SER A 286 11.12 -32.39 -26.24
CA SER A 286 10.51 -32.48 -24.93
C SER A 286 11.56 -32.63 -23.83
N TYR A 287 11.42 -31.83 -22.79
CA TYR A 287 12.25 -31.77 -21.59
C TYR A 287 12.26 -33.06 -20.73
N LEU A 288 11.41 -34.05 -21.07
CA LEU A 288 11.27 -35.31 -20.33
C LEU A 288 12.39 -36.34 -20.61
N ALA A 289 13.19 -36.18 -21.66
CA ALA A 289 14.26 -37.13 -22.00
C ALA A 289 15.56 -36.95 -21.17
N LYS A 290 15.63 -35.92 -20.31
CA LYS A 290 16.84 -35.61 -19.51
C LYS A 290 16.75 -35.97 -18.03
N LEU A 291 15.66 -36.61 -17.58
CA LEU A 291 15.48 -36.98 -16.16
C LEU A 291 15.57 -38.48 -15.86
N GLU A 292 15.81 -39.35 -16.84
CA GLU A 292 15.92 -40.81 -16.61
C GLU A 292 17.27 -41.28 -16.03
N ASN A 293 18.26 -40.41 -15.84
CA ASN A 293 19.63 -40.83 -15.49
C ASN A 293 20.10 -40.52 -14.07
N MET A 294 19.21 -40.24 -13.12
CA MET A 294 19.59 -40.05 -11.71
C MET A 294 18.90 -41.09 -10.82
N ARG A 295 19.45 -42.32 -10.82
CA ARG A 295 19.11 -43.36 -9.84
C ARG A 295 19.93 -43.14 -8.56
N SER A 296 19.23 -42.98 -7.42
CA SER A 296 19.82 -42.91 -6.08
C SER A 296 20.35 -44.28 -5.61
N PRO A 297 21.53 -44.35 -4.97
CA PRO A 297 22.02 -45.57 -4.33
C PRO A 297 21.73 -45.56 -2.81
N SER A 298 20.74 -46.34 -2.39
CA SER A 298 20.52 -46.93 -1.05
C SER A 298 19.37 -47.94 -1.24
N GLU A 299 19.44 -49.20 -0.85
CA GLU A 299 19.85 -49.73 0.45
C GLU A 299 20.61 -51.06 0.32
N ARG A 300 21.48 -51.29 1.30
CA ARG A 300 22.07 -52.57 1.65
C ARG A 300 20.98 -53.45 2.29
N HIS A 301 20.75 -54.65 1.78
CA HIS A 301 20.69 -55.93 2.50
C HIS A 301 20.31 -57.07 1.55
#